data_AF-A0A1A8KRT9-F1
#
_entry.id   AF-A0A1A8KRT9-F1
#
_cell.length_a   1.000
_cell.length_b   1.000
_cell.length_c   1.000
_cell.angle_alpha   90.00
_cell.angle_beta   90.00
_cell.angle_gamma   90.00
#
_symmetry.space_group_name_H-M   'P 1'
#
loop_
_entity.id
_entity.type
_entity.pdbx_description
1 polymer ?
#
loop_
_entity_poly.entity_id
_entity_poly.type
_entity_poly.pdbx_seq_one_letter_code
_entity_poly.pdbx_strand_id
1 'polypeptide(L)' 'ITAQDYIPTEQDVLRVRFPTTGIHDYAFTVKNITLRIVDVGGQKSERRKWIHCFENVTSLIFLASLSEYDQV' A
#
# COMPACT_ATOMS: atom_id res chain seq x y z
N ILE A 1 16.13 -9.96 -15.15
CA ILE A 1 16.67 -8.76 -14.47
C ILE A 1 18.09 -8.39 -14.87
N THR A 2 18.98 -9.34 -15.21
CA THR A 2 20.42 -9.04 -15.45
C THR A 2 20.77 -8.68 -16.90
N ALA A 3 19.80 -8.66 -17.82
CA ALA A 3 20.03 -8.20 -19.18
C ALA A 3 20.24 -6.68 -19.20
N GLN A 4 21.09 -6.19 -20.09
CA GLN A 4 21.50 -4.78 -20.15
C GLN A 4 20.32 -3.82 -20.43
N ASP A 5 19.33 -4.28 -21.19
CA ASP A 5 18.13 -3.52 -21.57
C ASP A 5 16.87 -4.03 -20.85
N TYR A 6 17.01 -4.59 -19.66
CA TYR A 6 15.86 -5.11 -18.92
C TYR A 6 14.93 -3.98 -18.45
N ILE A 7 13.66 -4.07 -18.85
CA ILE A 7 12.58 -3.21 -18.35
C ILE A 7 11.70 -4.05 -17.40
N PRO A 8 11.47 -3.60 -16.15
CA PRO A 8 10.61 -4.30 -15.21
C PRO A 8 9.20 -4.51 -15.75
N THR A 9 8.67 -5.73 -15.60
CA THR A 9 7.26 -6.01 -15.88
C THR A 9 6.38 -5.52 -14.73
N GLU A 10 5.07 -5.40 -14.98
CA GLU A 10 4.11 -5.10 -13.91
C GLU A 10 4.21 -6.12 -12.76
N GLN A 11 4.46 -7.39 -13.07
CA GLN A 11 4.62 -8.44 -12.06
C GLN A 11 5.88 -8.24 -11.20
N ASP A 12 6.96 -7.71 -11.80
CA ASP A 12 8.18 -7.36 -11.07
C ASP A 12 7.93 -6.16 -10.15
N VAL A 13 7.19 -5.15 -10.63
CA VAL A 13 6.76 -4.00 -9.84
C VAL A 13 5.88 -4.44 -8.66
N LEU A 14 4.93 -5.37 -8.86
CA LEU A 14 4.08 -5.87 -7.77
C LEU A 14 4.85 -6.69 -6.72
N ARG A 15 5.98 -7.30 -7.10
CA ARG A 15 6.79 -8.15 -6.20
C ARG A 15 7.90 -7.38 -5.50
N VAL A 16 8.18 -6.14 -5.89
CA VAL A 16 9.22 -5.35 -5.25
C VAL A 16 8.84 -5.04 -3.81
N ARG A 17 9.72 -5.38 -2.87
CA ARG A 17 9.52 -5.01 -1.46
C ARG A 17 10.03 -3.60 -1.26
N PHE A 18 9.16 -2.62 -1.52
CA PHE A 18 9.43 -1.22 -1.21
C PHE A 18 8.53 -0.75 -0.07
N PRO A 19 9.06 -0.23 1.03
CA PRO A 19 8.23 0.23 2.14
C PRO A 19 7.45 1.49 1.77
N THR A 20 6.13 1.46 1.94
CA THR A 20 5.32 2.69 1.91
C THR A 20 5.75 3.61 3.05
N THR A 21 6.05 4.86 2.73
CA THR A 21 6.39 5.90 3.70
C THR A 21 5.47 7.10 3.50
N GLY A 22 4.96 7.66 4.58
CA GLY A 22 3.97 8.74 4.52
C GLY A 22 2.54 8.26 4.27
N ILE A 23 1.74 9.17 3.75
CA ILE A 23 0.32 9.00 3.43
C ILE A 23 0.17 9.29 1.94
N HIS A 24 -0.39 8.34 1.20
CA HIS A 24 -0.65 8.47 -0.22
C HIS A 24 -2.16 8.39 -0.48
N ASP A 25 -2.64 9.23 -1.39
CA ASP A 25 -4.05 9.34 -1.73
C ASP A 25 -4.25 9.00 -3.21
N TYR A 26 -5.12 8.03 -3.47
CA TYR A 26 -5.44 7.54 -4.80
C TYR A 26 -6.93 7.67 -5.03
N ALA A 27 -7.31 8.40 -6.09
CA ALA A 27 -8.69 8.50 -6.52
C ALA A 27 -8.88 7.78 -7.86
N PHE A 28 -9.79 6.81 -7.91
CA PHE A 28 -10.12 6.11 -9.15
C PHE A 28 -11.59 5.68 -9.17
N THR A 29 -12.14 5.50 -10.38
CA THR A 29 -13.56 5.12 -10.55
C THR A 29 -13.67 3.67 -11.00
N VAL A 30 -14.50 2.89 -10.31
CA VAL A 30 -14.80 1.49 -10.65
C VAL A 30 -16.31 1.34 -10.79
N LYS A 31 -16.79 0.89 -11.97
CA LYS A 31 -18.22 0.64 -12.22
C LYS A 31 -19.13 1.82 -11.78
N ASN A 32 -18.74 3.04 -12.14
CA ASN A 32 -19.39 4.32 -11.80
C ASN A 32 -19.34 4.73 -10.32
N ILE A 33 -18.56 4.04 -9.48
CA ILE A 33 -18.31 4.43 -8.09
C ILE A 33 -16.92 5.06 -8.02
N THR A 34 -16.83 6.31 -7.55
CA THR A 34 -15.54 6.95 -7.27
C THR A 34 -15.05 6.49 -5.89
N LEU A 35 -13.88 5.85 -5.87
CA LEU A 35 -13.20 5.41 -4.67
C LEU A 35 -12.00 6.31 -4.42
N ARG A 36 -11.85 6.73 -3.15
CA ARG A 36 -10.66 7.40 -2.64
C ARG A 36 -10.00 6.45 -1.65
N ILE A 37 -8.81 5.94 -2.01
CA ILE A 37 -8.02 5.05 -1.17
C ILE A 37 -6.87 5.84 -0.58
N VAL A 38 -6.78 5.83 0.75
CA VAL A 38 -5.64 6.38 1.47
C VAL A 38 -4.76 5.24 1.94
N ASP A 39 -3.56 5.13 1.37
CA ASP A 39 -2.54 4.17 1.77
C ASP A 39 -1.57 4.82 2.76
N VAL A 40 -1.35 4.16 3.90
CA VAL A 40 -0.50 4.68 4.98
C VAL A 40 0.49 3.63 5.40
N GLY A 41 1.75 4.04 5.55
CA GLY A 41 2.82 3.16 6.02
C GLY A 41 2.45 2.42 7.31
N GLY A 42 2.57 1.09 7.30
CA GLY A 42 2.28 0.23 8.46
C GLY A 42 3.44 0.06 9.44
N GLN A 43 4.64 0.55 9.08
CA GLN A 43 5.84 0.46 9.92
C GLN A 43 5.67 1.25 11.22
N LYS A 44 6.37 0.81 12.27
CA LYS A 44 6.25 1.40 13.62
C LYS A 44 6.49 2.91 13.65
N SER A 45 7.42 3.42 12.83
CA SER A 45 7.70 4.85 12.68
C SER A 45 6.55 5.64 12.03
N GLU A 46 5.80 4.99 11.14
CA GLU A 46 4.74 5.60 10.33
C GLU A 46 3.38 5.59 11.04
N ARG A 47 3.16 4.68 12.01
CA ARG A 47 1.88 4.53 12.73
C ARG A 47 1.37 5.81 13.41
N ARG A 48 2.27 6.72 13.82
CA ARG A 48 1.85 8.02 14.41
C ARG A 48 1.10 8.90 13.40
N LYS A 49 1.30 8.71 12.10
CA LYS A 49 0.67 9.51 11.04
C LYS A 49 -0.77 9.08 10.75
N TRP A 50 -1.16 7.89 11.18
CA TRP A 50 -2.47 7.30 10.93
C TRP A 50 -3.61 8.24 11.37
N ILE A 51 -3.48 8.88 12.54
CA ILE A 51 -4.52 9.79 13.06
C ILE A 51 -4.90 10.92 12.08
N HIS A 52 -4.03 11.28 11.14
CA HIS A 52 -4.26 12.35 10.17
C HIS A 52 -5.10 11.92 8.95
N CYS A 53 -5.32 10.62 8.74
CA CYS A 53 -6.11 10.11 7.63
C CYS A 53 -7.45 9.49 8.04
N PHE A 54 -7.83 9.59 9.31
CA PHE A 54 -9.07 8.98 9.84
C PHE A 54 -10.32 9.87 9.73
N GLU A 55 -10.21 11.07 9.18
CA GLU A 55 -11.35 11.96 9.03
C GLU A 55 -12.21 11.56 7.80
N ASN A 56 -13.52 11.39 8.00
CA ASN A 56 -14.49 11.05 6.95
C ASN A 56 -14.21 9.73 6.19
N VAL A 57 -13.60 8.74 6.85
CA VAL A 57 -13.36 7.41 6.27
C VAL A 57 -14.65 6.58 6.30
N THR A 58 -15.07 6.05 5.14
CA THR A 58 -16.24 5.17 5.03
C THR A 58 -15.97 3.75 5.52
N SER A 59 -14.77 3.23 5.30
CA SER A 59 -14.41 1.84 5.62
C SER A 59 -12.90 1.69 5.79
N LEU A 60 -12.49 0.72 6.58
CA LEU A 60 -11.09 0.38 6.83
C LEU A 60 -10.78 -1.00 6.27
N ILE A 61 -9.68 -1.10 5.52
CA ILE A 61 -9.13 -2.37 5.06
C ILE A 61 -7.84 -2.62 5.85
N PHE A 62 -7.89 -3.59 6.76
CA PHE A 62 -6.73 -3.99 7.55
C PHE A 62 -6.08 -5.23 6.91
N LEU A 63 -4.80 -5.11 6.52
CA LEU A 63 -4.05 -6.19 5.91
C LEU A 63 -3.17 -6.87 6.97
N ALA A 64 -3.25 -8.20 7.03
CA ALA A 64 -2.41 -9.04 7.88
C ALA A 64 -1.85 -10.20 7.07
N SER A 65 -0.54 -10.43 7.18
CA SER A 65 0.13 -11.53 6.51
C SER A 65 -0.08 -12.82 7.29
N LEU A 66 -0.75 -13.81 6.68
CA LEU A 66 -0.95 -15.12 7.31
C LEU A 66 0.31 -15.99 7.25
N SER A 67 1.17 -15.75 6.26
CA SER A 67 2.41 -16.51 6.06
C SER A 67 3.54 -16.09 6.99
N GLU A 68 3.34 -15.08 7.82
CA GLU A 68 4.36 -14.56 8.76
C GLU A 68 4.19 -15.13 10.18
N TYR A 69 3.37 -16.16 10.37
CA TYR A 69 3.02 -16.67 11.70
C TYR A 69 4.22 -17.18 12.53
N ASP A 70 5.29 -17.65 11.87
CA ASP A 70 6.52 -18.17 12.47
C ASP A 70 7.75 -17.29 12.20
N GLN A 71 7.55 -16.09 11.64
CA GLN A 71 8.64 -15.14 11.45
C GLN A 71 9.00 -14.46 12.78
N VAL A 72 10.29 -14.54 13.13
CA VAL A 72 10.89 -13.94 14.33
C VAL A 72 11.56 -12.62 13.99
#